data_AF-A0A4Q3VWQ7-F1
#
_entry.id   AF-A0A4Q3VWQ7-F1
#
_cell.length_a   1.000
_cell.length_b   1.000
_cell.length_c   1.000
_cell.angle_alpha   90.00
_cell.angle_beta   90.00
_cell.angle_gamma   90.00
#
_symmetry.space_group_name_H-M   'P 1'
#
loop_
_entity.id
_entity.type
_entity.pdbx_description
1 polymer ?
#
loop_
_entity_poly.entity_id
_entity_poly.type
_entity_poly.pdbx_seq_one_letter_code
_entity_poly.pdbx_strand_id
1 'polypeptide(L)'
;MQFSIERSCEILANTPRVLRALLTGIGDEWVYNNEGANTFSPFDVVGHLIHGEKTDWKVRAQIILSEAPPNTFEAYDRFAQFEE
;
A
#
# COMPACT_ATOMS: atom_id res chain seq x y z
N MET A 1 -19.34 7.20 -11.45
CA MET A 1 -19.03 8.26 -10.47
C MET A 1 -17.89 9.08 -11.04
N GLN A 2 -17.93 10.41 -10.91
CA GLN A 2 -16.80 11.28 -11.30
C GLN A 2 -15.73 11.25 -10.20
N PHE A 3 -14.45 11.21 -10.59
CA PHE A 3 -13.33 11.26 -9.64
C PHE A 3 -13.29 12.63 -8.92
N SER A 4 -12.97 12.62 -7.62
CA SER A 4 -12.72 13.82 -6.82
C SER A 4 -11.64 13.50 -5.80
N ILE A 5 -10.64 14.38 -5.72
CA ILE A 5 -9.52 14.24 -4.78
C ILE A 5 -10.05 14.24 -3.35
N GLU A 6 -10.96 15.16 -3.04
CA GLU A 6 -11.55 15.32 -1.70
C GLU A 6 -12.26 14.04 -1.25
N ARG A 7 -13.09 13.45 -2.13
CA ARG A 7 -13.80 12.20 -1.82
C ARG A 7 -12.85 11.00 -1.74
N SER A 8 -11.80 10.97 -2.57
CA SER A 8 -10.78 9.91 -2.49
C SER A 8 -9.99 9.97 -1.19
N CYS A 9 -9.67 11.17 -0.69
CA CYS A 9 -8.99 11.35 0.59
C CYS A 9 -9.78 10.78 1.77
N GLU A 10 -11.13 10.80 1.74
CA GLU A 10 -11.96 10.18 2.77
C GLU A 10 -11.71 8.68 2.90
N ILE A 11 -11.53 7.99 1.77
CA ILE A 11 -11.23 6.54 1.75
C ILE A 11 -9.80 6.31 2.23
N LEU A 12 -8.82 7.03 1.66
CA LEU A 12 -7.41 6.88 2.00
C LEU A 12 -7.15 7.09 3.50
N ALA A 13 -7.77 8.11 4.10
CA ALA A 13 -7.64 8.40 5.53
C ALA A 13 -8.25 7.31 6.43
N ASN A 14 -9.27 6.58 5.95
CA ASN A 14 -9.91 5.52 6.73
C ASN A 14 -9.20 4.17 6.61
N THR A 15 -8.49 3.90 5.51
CA THR A 15 -7.83 2.60 5.25
C THR A 15 -6.95 2.12 6.42
N PRO A 16 -6.02 2.92 6.99
CA PRO A 16 -5.19 2.47 8.11
C PRO A 16 -6.00 2.16 9.38
N ARG A 17 -7.09 2.90 9.61
CA ARG A 17 -7.97 2.71 10.78
C ARG A 17 -8.76 1.41 10.65
N VAL A 18 -9.29 1.13 9.46
CA VAL A 18 -10.03 -0.10 9.18
C VAL A 18 -9.13 -1.32 9.29
N LEU A 19 -7.94 -1.29 8.67
CA LEU A 19 -6.98 -2.40 8.74
C LEU A 19 -6.54 -2.66 10.19
N ARG A 20 -6.26 -1.60 10.96
CA ARG A 20 -5.92 -1.75 12.38
C ARG A 20 -7.07 -2.36 13.19
N ALA A 21 -8.29 -1.88 12.99
CA ALA A 21 -9.46 -2.39 13.72
C ALA A 21 -9.75 -3.87 13.36
N LEU A 22 -9.50 -4.26 12.12
CA LEU A 22 -9.73 -5.61 11.64
C LEU A 22 -8.66 -6.60 12.10
N LEU A 23 -7.38 -6.20 12.11
CA LEU A 23 -6.24 -7.11 12.25
C LEU A 23 -5.57 -7.09 13.63
N THR A 24 -5.96 -6.18 14.52
CA THR A 24 -5.36 -6.08 15.87
C THR A 24 -6.13 -6.95 16.88
N GLY A 25 -5.41 -7.70 17.71
CA GLY A 25 -6.01 -8.44 18.83
C GLY A 25 -6.73 -9.74 18.44
N ILE A 26 -6.50 -10.23 17.23
CA ILE A 26 -6.99 -11.52 16.73
C ILE A 26 -5.84 -12.53 16.67
N GLY A 27 -6.16 -13.82 16.57
CA GLY A 27 -5.16 -14.90 16.58
C GLY A 27 -4.26 -14.92 15.34
N ASP A 28 -3.04 -15.43 15.52
CA ASP A 28 -2.01 -15.52 14.47
C ASP A 28 -2.48 -16.25 13.21
N GLU A 29 -3.32 -17.26 13.34
CA GLU A 29 -3.88 -17.98 12.19
C GLU A 29 -4.67 -17.06 11.24
N TRP A 30 -5.30 -15.99 11.75
CA TRP A 30 -5.95 -15.00 10.89
C TRP A 30 -4.97 -14.00 10.29
N VAL A 31 -3.87 -13.70 10.98
CA VAL A 31 -2.90 -12.68 10.57
C VAL A 31 -1.90 -13.23 9.55
N TYR A 32 -1.51 -14.50 9.69
CA TYR A 32 -0.42 -15.12 8.91
C TYR A 32 -0.90 -16.19 7.90
N ASN A 33 -2.18 -16.53 7.86
CA ASN A 33 -2.70 -17.43 6.82
C ASN A 33 -2.84 -16.69 5.47
N ASN A 34 -2.81 -17.43 4.37
CA ASN A 34 -2.86 -16.90 3.00
C ASN A 34 -3.78 -17.74 2.10
N GLU A 35 -3.89 -17.36 0.84
CA GLU A 35 -4.78 -17.99 -0.15
C GLU A 35 -4.13 -19.17 -0.89
N GLY A 36 -3.03 -19.71 -0.36
CA GLY A 36 -2.27 -20.82 -0.95
C GLY A 36 -0.87 -20.43 -1.42
N ALA A 37 -0.24 -21.32 -2.18
CA ALA A 37 1.15 -21.16 -2.59
C ALA A 37 1.37 -19.85 -3.37
N ASN A 38 2.41 -19.10 -3.01
CA ASN A 38 2.81 -17.83 -3.62
C ASN A 38 1.78 -16.70 -3.47
N THR A 39 1.01 -16.71 -2.39
CA THR A 39 0.08 -15.63 -2.01
C THR A 39 0.51 -14.96 -0.72
N PHE A 40 0.05 -13.72 -0.51
CA PHE A 40 0.40 -12.91 0.67
C PHE A 40 -0.60 -13.14 1.79
N SER A 41 -0.12 -13.21 3.03
CA SER A 41 -0.96 -13.15 4.22
C SER A 41 -1.44 -11.71 4.49
N PRO A 42 -2.45 -11.50 5.37
CA PRO A 42 -2.81 -10.16 5.82
C PRO A 42 -1.62 -9.35 6.38
N PHE A 43 -0.69 -10.00 7.08
CA PHE A 43 0.55 -9.37 7.53
C PHE A 43 1.38 -8.85 6.35
N ASP A 44 1.62 -9.70 5.34
CA ASP A 44 2.39 -9.34 4.15
C ASP A 44 1.71 -8.24 3.33
N VAL A 45 0.38 -8.29 3.21
CA VAL A 45 -0.41 -7.26 2.52
C VAL A 45 -0.26 -5.90 3.22
N VAL A 46 -0.32 -5.86 4.56
CA VAL A 46 -0.09 -4.61 5.30
C VAL A 46 1.34 -4.10 5.09
N GLY A 47 2.34 -4.97 5.13
CA GLY A 47 3.73 -4.61 4.81
C GLY A 47 3.87 -4.03 3.40
N HIS A 48 3.23 -4.68 2.41
CA HIS A 48 3.21 -4.24 1.01
C HIS A 48 2.55 -2.85 0.85
N LEU A 49 1.44 -2.59 1.54
CA LEU A 49 0.78 -1.28 1.54
C LEU A 49 1.68 -0.19 2.14
N ILE A 50 2.41 -0.51 3.21
CA ILE A 50 3.35 0.42 3.85
C ILE A 50 4.52 0.74 2.90
N HIS A 51 5.06 -0.24 2.20
CA HIS A 51 6.10 -0.02 1.19
C HIS A 51 5.58 0.91 0.08
N GLY A 52 4.40 0.61 -0.50
CA GLY A 52 3.80 1.43 -1.55
C GLY A 52 3.55 2.89 -1.14
N GLU A 53 3.20 3.17 0.11
CA GLU A 53 3.06 4.55 0.62
C GLU A 53 4.39 5.31 0.61
N LYS A 54 5.51 4.63 0.87
CA LYS A 54 6.85 5.23 0.90
C LYS A 54 7.43 5.43 -0.49
N THR A 55 7.23 4.47 -1.39
CA THR A 55 8.04 4.35 -2.62
C THR A 55 7.24 4.53 -3.91
N ASP A 56 5.91 4.39 -3.89
CA ASP A 56 5.12 4.31 -5.12
C ASP A 56 4.27 5.57 -5.34
N TRP A 57 3.14 5.70 -4.64
CA TRP A 57 2.09 6.67 -4.99
C TRP A 57 2.56 8.12 -4.93
N LYS A 58 3.16 8.51 -3.80
CA LYS A 58 3.62 9.89 -3.57
C LYS A 58 4.79 10.24 -4.48
N VAL A 59 5.74 9.31 -4.64
CA VAL A 59 6.93 9.50 -5.49
C VAL A 59 6.51 9.70 -6.95
N ARG A 60 5.61 8.86 -7.46
CA ARG A 60 5.10 9.01 -8.84
C ARG A 60 4.30 10.29 -9.02
N ALA A 61 3.48 10.68 -8.05
CA ALA A 61 2.76 11.96 -8.11
C ALA A 61 3.73 13.15 -8.20
N GLN A 62 4.85 13.11 -7.46
CA GLN A 62 5.90 14.12 -7.55
C GLN A 62 6.59 14.13 -8.91
N ILE A 63 6.88 12.96 -9.50
CA ILE A 63 7.45 12.85 -10.85
C ILE A 63 6.48 13.44 -11.90
N ILE A 64 5.18 13.14 -11.80
CA ILE A 64 4.16 13.67 -12.72
C ILE A 64 4.08 15.20 -12.65
N LEU A 65 4.18 15.76 -11.44
CA LEU A 65 4.14 17.21 -11.21
C LEU A 65 5.49 17.90 -11.49
N SER A 66 6.56 17.13 -11.72
CA SER A 66 7.91 17.66 -11.98
C SER A 66 8.06 18.09 -13.44
N GLU A 67 8.66 19.25 -13.65
CA GLU A 67 9.13 19.71 -14.97
C GLU A 67 10.58 19.28 -15.25
N ALA A 68 11.27 18.70 -14.26
CA ALA A 68 12.69 18.35 -14.33
C ALA A 68 12.92 16.88 -14.73
N PRO A 69 13.66 16.58 -15.81
CA PRO A 69 13.96 15.21 -16.23
C PRO A 69 14.96 14.49 -15.31
N PRO A 70 14.95 13.14 -15.29
CA PRO A 70 14.09 12.26 -16.07
C PRO A 70 12.69 12.06 -15.47
N ASN A 71 11.65 12.27 -16.27
CA ASN A 71 10.24 12.07 -15.89
C ASN A 71 9.78 10.62 -16.15
N THR A 72 10.58 9.64 -15.73
CA THR A 72 10.26 8.22 -15.87
C THR A 72 10.06 7.60 -14.51
N PHE A 73 9.06 6.72 -14.38
CA PHE A 73 8.86 5.98 -13.14
C PHE A 73 9.93 4.92 -12.97
N GLU A 74 10.42 4.79 -11.75
CA GLU A 74 11.27 3.66 -11.36
C GLU A 74 10.45 2.37 -11.27
N ALA A 75 11.14 1.24 -11.40
CA ALA A 75 10.53 -0.06 -11.21
C ALA A 75 10.12 -0.22 -9.74
N TYR A 76 8.90 -0.69 -9.51
CA TYR A 76 8.38 -0.92 -8.16
C TYR A 76 8.73 -2.33 -7.69
N ASP A 77 9.36 -2.44 -6.53
CA ASP A 77 9.63 -3.72 -5.90
C ASP A 77 8.38 -4.23 -5.17
N ARG A 78 7.72 -5.21 -5.79
CA ARG A 78 6.50 -5.80 -5.26
C ARG A 78 6.73 -6.58 -3.95
N PHE A 79 7.96 -6.99 -3.67
CA PHE A 79 8.28 -7.92 -2.59
C PHE A 79 9.16 -7.30 -1.49
N ALA A 80 9.45 -6.01 -1.58
CA ALA A 80 10.31 -5.29 -0.64
C ALA A 80 9.90 -5.44 0.82
N GLN A 81 8.60 -5.64 1.11
CA GLN A 81 8.13 -5.82 2.49
C GLN A 81 8.73 -7.03 3.23
N PHE A 82 9.35 -7.97 2.51
CA PHE A 82 10.02 -9.11 3.13
C PHE A 82 11.44 -8.81 3.63
N GLU A 83 12.02 -7.68 3.21
CA GLU A 83 13.42 -7.32 3.47
C GLU A 83 13.57 -5.98 4.22
N GLU A 84 12.47 -5.26 4.45
CA GLU A 84 12.41 -3.92 5.09
C GLU A 84 12.15 -3.91 6.59
#